data_AF-A0A920DDU3-F1
#
_entry.id   AF-A0A920DDU3-F1
#
_cell.length_a   1.000
_cell.length_b   1.000
_cell.length_c   1.000
_cell.angle_alpha   90.00
_cell.angle_beta   90.00
_cell.angle_gamma   90.00
#
_symmetry.space_group_name_H-M   'P 1'
#
loop_
_entity.id
_entity.type
_entity.pdbx_description
1 polymer ?
#
loop_
_entity_poly.entity_id
_entity_poly.type
_entity_poly.pdbx_seq_one_letter_code
_entity_poly.pdbx_strand_id
1 'polypeptide(L)'
;MNHIQYEDLTYLLSGNEVQQAAYRALQKHHVMEILSPYTPILTGTIPIDIDIEGSDLDIICEVYDFSAFERLLRSEFGDFQDFIMTDKIVDGIRRMKANFQLEPFEVEIFGQPIPVTKQNAYRHMLIEDRILRLYNDEFRQHVRSLKREGYKTEPAFAMLMELEGDPYESLLEVESWADEKIEAMGYPSFIDSFPRVYQFSEKKKYHFPLNTKNIEYTEGEEGSELFAERYHKDHSIYVSPGKNRNEAHLFFRGAADFTCRCTILDLSQEQSPILKEMEASIIEDSSDYHYEYFDGFDSYGVIEVKDFEWNTYITSDVEKWGTEFFGFIESFLLRYFSQLVFPAKDIKAIEIYMKQTLPFAKAFYYEEELYYRFKNFW
;
A
#
# COMPACT_ATOMS: atom_id res chain seq x y z
N MET A 1 26.93 2.65 -8.40
CA MET A 1 26.08 1.47 -8.70
C MET A 1 25.87 1.40 -10.20
N ASN A 2 25.73 0.21 -10.78
CA ASN A 2 25.56 0.06 -12.23
C ASN A 2 24.17 0.57 -12.64
N HIS A 3 24.13 1.54 -13.55
CA HIS A 3 22.88 1.97 -14.18
C HIS A 3 22.35 0.83 -15.06
N ILE A 4 21.07 0.46 -14.87
CA ILE A 4 20.38 -0.47 -15.75
C ILE A 4 20.30 0.17 -17.15
N GLN A 5 20.64 -0.58 -18.18
CA GLN A 5 20.45 -0.19 -19.57
C GLN A 5 19.11 -0.77 -20.02
N TYR A 6 18.09 0.08 -20.17
CA TYR A 6 16.73 -0.34 -20.52
C TYR A 6 16.56 -0.62 -22.02
N GLU A 7 17.57 -0.29 -22.83
CA GLU A 7 17.62 -0.55 -24.26
C GLU A 7 17.84 -2.03 -24.61
N ASP A 8 18.30 -2.82 -23.64
CA ASP A 8 18.47 -4.27 -23.75
C ASP A 8 17.61 -4.98 -22.70
N LEU A 9 16.73 -5.89 -23.13
CA LEU A 9 15.85 -6.63 -22.22
C LEU A 9 16.58 -7.60 -21.28
N THR A 10 17.90 -7.82 -21.42
CA THR A 10 18.66 -8.78 -20.59
C THR A 10 18.58 -8.49 -19.08
N TYR A 11 18.27 -7.26 -18.66
CA TYR A 11 18.05 -6.96 -17.23
C TYR A 11 16.87 -7.73 -16.63
N LEU A 12 15.87 -8.09 -17.44
CA LEU A 12 14.71 -8.87 -17.00
C LEU A 12 15.07 -10.32 -16.61
N LEU A 13 16.18 -10.86 -17.12
CA LEU A 13 16.63 -12.23 -16.81
C LEU A 13 17.02 -12.40 -15.34
N SER A 14 17.52 -11.33 -14.71
CA SER A 14 17.82 -11.28 -13.28
C SER A 14 16.66 -10.77 -12.41
N GLY A 15 15.53 -10.45 -13.05
CA GLY A 15 14.34 -9.90 -12.40
C GLY A 15 13.49 -10.95 -11.69
N ASN A 16 12.32 -10.50 -11.20
CA ASN A 16 11.29 -11.35 -10.60
C ASN A 16 10.67 -12.32 -11.63
N GLU A 17 9.74 -13.19 -11.19
CA GLU A 17 9.09 -14.17 -12.08
C GLU A 17 8.31 -13.53 -13.23
N VAL A 18 7.65 -12.38 -12.99
CA VAL A 18 6.90 -11.61 -14.01
C VAL A 18 7.84 -11.01 -15.05
N GLN A 19 8.94 -10.39 -14.62
CA GLN A 19 9.97 -9.83 -15.50
C GLN A 19 10.60 -10.92 -16.39
N GLN A 20 10.94 -12.07 -15.81
CA GLN A 20 11.46 -13.19 -16.58
C GLN A 20 10.40 -13.77 -17.54
N ALA A 21 9.12 -13.77 -17.16
CA ALA A 21 8.02 -14.17 -18.04
C ALA A 21 7.83 -13.19 -19.20
N ALA A 22 7.89 -11.88 -18.94
CA ALA A 22 7.84 -10.83 -19.96
C ALA A 22 8.99 -10.99 -20.97
N TYR A 23 10.22 -11.20 -20.49
CA TYR A 23 11.38 -11.49 -21.33
C TYR A 23 11.12 -12.68 -22.26
N ARG A 24 10.63 -13.80 -21.72
CA ARG A 24 10.34 -15.02 -22.50
C ARG A 24 9.28 -14.76 -23.56
N ALA A 25 8.19 -14.07 -23.22
CA ALA A 25 7.10 -13.76 -24.15
C ALA A 25 7.60 -12.87 -25.30
N LEU A 26 8.26 -11.75 -24.99
CA LEU A 26 8.77 -10.81 -25.99
C LEU A 26 9.80 -11.46 -26.91
N GLN A 27 10.68 -12.32 -26.38
CA GLN A 27 11.69 -13.00 -27.17
C GLN A 27 11.11 -14.12 -28.04
N LYS A 28 10.14 -14.90 -27.52
CA LYS A 28 9.50 -15.98 -28.27
C LYS A 28 8.77 -15.48 -29.52
N HIS A 29 8.18 -14.29 -29.43
CA HIS A 29 7.44 -13.66 -30.54
C HIS A 29 8.24 -12.59 -31.27
N HIS A 30 9.55 -12.46 -30.99
CA HIS A 30 10.46 -11.54 -31.67
C HIS A 30 9.98 -10.07 -31.67
N VAL A 31 9.22 -9.65 -30.66
CA VAL A 31 8.50 -8.35 -30.67
C VAL A 31 9.48 -7.18 -30.83
N MET A 32 10.55 -7.15 -30.04
CA MET A 32 11.55 -6.08 -30.10
C MET A 32 12.36 -6.12 -31.40
N GLU A 33 12.60 -7.30 -31.97
CA GLU A 33 13.32 -7.46 -33.23
C GLU A 33 12.49 -6.93 -34.41
N ILE A 34 11.19 -7.26 -34.43
CA ILE A 34 10.22 -6.77 -35.40
C ILE A 34 10.13 -5.24 -35.35
N LEU A 35 10.06 -4.68 -34.14
CA LEU A 35 9.93 -3.23 -33.93
C LEU A 35 11.26 -2.47 -34.05
N SER A 36 12.40 -3.16 -34.19
CA SER A 36 13.75 -2.56 -34.20
C SER A 36 13.95 -1.35 -35.13
N PRO A 37 13.28 -1.22 -36.31
CA PRO A 37 13.39 -0.01 -37.13
C PRO A 37 12.91 1.28 -36.45
N TYR A 38 12.16 1.15 -35.34
CA TYR A 38 11.57 2.26 -34.58
C TYR A 38 12.18 2.42 -33.18
N THR A 39 13.32 1.76 -32.92
CA THR A 39 14.07 1.83 -31.64
C THR A 39 13.17 1.53 -30.42
N PRO A 40 12.58 0.32 -30.35
CA PRO A 40 11.59 0.01 -29.33
C PRO A 40 12.24 -0.04 -27.94
N ILE A 41 11.54 0.48 -26.93
CA ILE A 41 11.93 0.35 -25.52
C ILE A 41 10.73 -0.14 -24.72
N LEU A 42 10.95 -1.17 -23.89
CA LEU A 42 9.98 -1.59 -22.89
C LEU A 42 9.98 -0.58 -21.74
N THR A 43 8.82 0.02 -21.49
CA THR A 43 8.58 1.00 -20.43
C THR A 43 7.53 0.50 -19.44
N GLY A 44 7.11 1.37 -18.52
CA GLY A 44 6.06 1.06 -17.57
C GLY A 44 6.60 0.32 -16.36
N THR A 45 5.73 -0.48 -15.73
CA THR A 45 5.90 -0.85 -14.33
C THR A 45 6.59 -2.19 -14.11
N ILE A 46 6.49 -3.10 -15.09
CA ILE A 46 7.21 -4.39 -15.10
C ILE A 46 8.73 -4.20 -15.14
N PRO A 47 9.31 -3.33 -16.00
CA PRO A 47 10.76 -3.07 -16.01
C PRO A 47 11.38 -2.69 -14.67
N ILE A 48 10.60 -2.07 -13.78
CA ILE A 48 11.08 -1.46 -12.54
C ILE A 48 10.50 -2.12 -11.28
N ASP A 49 9.95 -3.34 -11.43
CA ASP A 49 9.49 -4.18 -10.33
C ASP A 49 8.42 -3.49 -9.44
N ILE A 50 7.49 -2.77 -10.06
CA ILE A 50 6.30 -2.21 -9.39
C ILE A 50 5.01 -2.57 -10.12
N ASP A 51 5.06 -3.58 -10.96
CA ASP A 51 3.88 -4.21 -11.54
C ASP A 51 2.97 -4.81 -10.46
N ILE A 52 1.69 -4.86 -10.81
CA ILE A 52 0.60 -5.54 -10.10
C ILE A 52 -0.11 -6.50 -11.07
N GLU A 53 -0.98 -7.37 -10.57
CA GLU A 53 -1.77 -8.27 -11.42
C GLU A 53 -2.49 -7.49 -12.54
N GLY A 54 -2.41 -8.01 -13.77
CA GLY A 54 -2.99 -7.36 -14.94
C GLY A 54 -2.18 -6.19 -15.53
N SER A 55 -0.97 -5.90 -15.02
CA SER A 55 -0.09 -4.89 -15.65
C SER A 55 0.31 -5.32 -17.07
N ASP A 56 0.29 -4.36 -17.99
CA ASP A 56 0.63 -4.51 -19.39
C ASP A 56 2.14 -4.37 -19.67
N LEU A 57 2.53 -4.78 -20.87
CA LEU A 57 3.84 -4.53 -21.45
C LEU A 57 3.76 -3.31 -22.37
N ASP A 58 4.17 -2.15 -21.86
CA ASP A 58 4.26 -0.91 -22.63
C ASP A 58 5.54 -0.88 -23.47
N ILE A 59 5.41 -0.77 -24.79
CA ILE A 59 6.53 -0.62 -25.71
C ILE A 59 6.39 0.69 -26.48
N ILE A 60 7.34 1.59 -26.29
CA ILE A 60 7.37 2.86 -27.02
C ILE A 60 8.29 2.79 -28.24
N CYS A 61 7.91 3.52 -29.30
CA CYS A 61 8.60 3.56 -30.59
C CYS A 61 8.75 5.01 -31.10
N GLU A 62 9.86 5.31 -31.76
CA GLU A 62 10.07 6.55 -32.52
C GLU A 62 9.58 6.37 -33.97
N VAL A 63 8.51 7.07 -34.34
CA VAL A 63 7.79 6.84 -35.61
C VAL A 63 7.58 8.14 -36.38
N TYR A 64 8.17 8.23 -37.57
CA TYR A 64 7.93 9.34 -38.52
C TYR A 64 7.06 8.92 -39.73
N ASP A 65 7.20 7.68 -40.21
CA ASP A 65 6.34 7.10 -41.25
C ASP A 65 5.26 6.20 -40.63
N PHE A 66 4.16 6.82 -40.23
CA PHE A 66 3.01 6.12 -39.64
C PHE A 66 2.35 5.12 -40.59
N SER A 67 2.45 5.32 -41.91
CA SER A 67 1.86 4.37 -42.87
C SER A 67 2.69 3.09 -42.97
N ALA A 68 4.01 3.19 -42.88
CA ALA A 68 4.88 2.02 -42.77
C ALA A 68 4.68 1.31 -41.41
N PHE A 69 4.58 2.08 -40.33
CA PHE A 69 4.35 1.55 -38.98
C PHE A 69 3.03 0.80 -38.86
N GLU A 70 1.92 1.39 -39.33
CA GLU A 70 0.61 0.73 -39.36
C GLU A 70 0.65 -0.59 -40.14
N ARG A 71 1.28 -0.61 -41.32
CA ARG A 71 1.38 -1.85 -42.12
C ARG A 71 2.14 -2.94 -41.38
N LEU A 72 3.24 -2.59 -40.70
CA LEU A 72 4.00 -3.53 -39.89
C LEU A 72 3.15 -4.07 -38.73
N LEU A 73 2.53 -3.19 -37.94
CA LEU A 73 1.74 -3.62 -36.79
C LEU A 73 0.58 -4.55 -37.21
N ARG A 74 -0.08 -4.25 -38.32
CA ARG A 74 -1.14 -5.10 -38.86
C ARG A 74 -0.63 -6.42 -39.42
N SER A 75 0.54 -6.45 -40.07
CA SER A 75 1.07 -7.69 -40.65
C SER A 75 1.59 -8.63 -39.58
N GLU A 76 2.26 -8.10 -38.56
CA GLU A 76 2.95 -8.91 -37.56
C GLU A 76 2.06 -9.24 -36.35
N PHE A 77 1.19 -8.31 -35.94
CA PHE A 77 0.38 -8.46 -34.72
C PHE A 77 -1.14 -8.51 -34.97
N GLY A 78 -1.59 -8.32 -36.20
CA GLY A 78 -3.02 -8.21 -36.52
C GLY A 78 -3.86 -9.48 -36.27
N ASP A 79 -3.22 -10.65 -36.24
CA ASP A 79 -3.86 -11.94 -35.97
C ASP A 79 -3.83 -12.31 -34.47
N PHE A 80 -3.20 -11.50 -33.62
CA PHE A 80 -3.20 -11.72 -32.18
C PHE A 80 -4.58 -11.41 -31.59
N GLN A 81 -4.91 -12.11 -30.50
CA GLN A 81 -6.16 -11.90 -29.80
C GLN A 81 -6.26 -10.44 -29.32
N ASP A 82 -7.47 -9.89 -29.39
CA ASP A 82 -7.79 -8.54 -28.92
C ASP A 82 -6.95 -7.43 -29.59
N PHE A 83 -6.42 -7.68 -30.80
CA PHE A 83 -5.72 -6.68 -31.58
C PHE A 83 -6.63 -5.48 -31.91
N ILE A 84 -6.30 -4.34 -31.33
CA ILE A 84 -6.96 -3.05 -31.56
C ILE A 84 -5.89 -2.02 -31.87
N MET A 85 -6.14 -1.20 -32.89
CA MET A 85 -5.24 -0.10 -33.23
C MET A 85 -5.99 1.21 -33.30
N THR A 86 -5.39 2.25 -32.74
CA THR A 86 -5.93 3.60 -32.69
C THR A 86 -4.91 4.62 -33.18
N ASP A 87 -5.40 5.66 -33.85
CA ASP A 87 -4.61 6.80 -34.33
C ASP A 87 -5.25 8.08 -33.78
N LYS A 88 -4.45 8.94 -33.17
CA LYS A 88 -4.90 10.20 -32.56
C LYS A 88 -3.88 11.31 -32.80
N ILE A 89 -4.37 12.54 -32.83
CA ILE A 89 -3.53 13.74 -32.75
C ILE A 89 -3.78 14.36 -31.38
N VAL A 90 -2.73 14.52 -30.58
CA VAL A 90 -2.78 15.14 -29.25
C VAL A 90 -1.67 16.17 -29.18
N ASP A 91 -2.01 17.41 -28.84
CA ASP A 91 -1.11 18.58 -28.84
C ASP A 91 -0.38 18.80 -30.16
N GLY A 92 -1.06 18.51 -31.27
CA GLY A 92 -0.51 18.63 -32.62
C GLY A 92 0.46 17.50 -33.02
N ILE A 93 0.69 16.52 -32.14
CA ILE A 93 1.55 15.37 -32.39
C ILE A 93 0.68 14.16 -32.73
N ARG A 94 0.92 13.56 -33.90
CA ARG A 94 0.29 12.30 -34.28
C ARG A 94 0.88 11.16 -33.45
N ARG A 95 0.02 10.30 -32.95
CA ARG A 95 0.34 9.15 -32.09
C ARG A 95 -0.46 7.96 -32.57
N MET A 96 0.18 6.80 -32.63
CA MET A 96 -0.46 5.53 -32.98
C MET A 96 -0.24 4.53 -31.86
N LYS A 97 -1.29 3.78 -31.53
CA LYS A 97 -1.28 2.83 -30.42
C LYS A 97 -1.90 1.52 -30.90
N ALA A 98 -1.26 0.40 -30.64
CA ALA A 98 -1.82 -0.93 -30.84
C ALA A 98 -1.81 -1.71 -29.52
N ASN A 99 -2.93 -2.34 -29.20
CA ASN A 99 -3.07 -3.22 -28.05
C ASN A 99 -3.36 -4.63 -28.57
N PHE A 100 -2.80 -5.66 -27.95
CA PHE A 100 -3.12 -7.07 -28.23
C PHE A 100 -2.68 -7.96 -27.08
N GLN A 101 -3.26 -9.16 -27.00
CA GLN A 101 -2.88 -10.16 -26.01
C GLN A 101 -1.66 -10.97 -26.49
N LEU A 102 -0.61 -11.02 -25.67
CA LEU A 102 0.60 -11.81 -25.87
C LEU A 102 0.85 -12.73 -24.67
N GLU A 103 0.32 -13.96 -24.75
CA GLU A 103 0.43 -14.95 -23.67
C GLU A 103 -0.21 -14.42 -22.37
N PRO A 104 0.41 -14.36 -21.16
CA PRO A 104 -0.34 -13.82 -20.03
C PRO A 104 -0.41 -12.29 -20.05
N PHE A 105 0.27 -11.60 -20.98
CA PHE A 105 0.40 -10.14 -20.97
C PHE A 105 -0.50 -9.48 -22.00
N GLU A 106 -1.15 -8.38 -21.63
CA GLU A 106 -1.56 -7.37 -22.61
C GLU A 106 -0.29 -6.60 -23.05
N VAL A 107 -0.17 -6.33 -24.35
CA VAL A 107 0.93 -5.54 -24.91
C VAL A 107 0.35 -4.26 -25.50
N GLU A 108 0.91 -3.12 -25.12
CA GLU A 108 0.65 -1.83 -25.74
C GLU A 108 1.89 -1.38 -26.53
N ILE A 109 1.76 -1.24 -27.85
CA ILE A 109 2.78 -0.61 -28.69
C ILE A 109 2.35 0.82 -28.99
N PHE A 110 3.13 1.80 -28.55
CA PHE A 110 2.88 3.22 -28.75
C PHE A 110 3.96 3.88 -29.61
N GLY A 111 3.56 4.57 -30.68
CA GLY A 111 4.46 5.24 -31.62
C GLY A 111 4.16 6.73 -31.78
N GLN A 112 5.21 7.56 -31.74
CA GLN A 112 5.14 9.00 -32.00
C GLN A 112 6.45 9.54 -32.61
N PRO A 113 6.47 10.72 -33.27
CA PRO A 113 7.67 11.27 -33.93
C PRO A 113 8.60 11.96 -32.92
N ILE A 114 8.92 11.28 -31.82
CA ILE A 114 9.81 11.74 -30.75
C ILE A 114 10.78 10.60 -30.43
N PRO A 115 12.10 10.87 -30.31
CA PRO A 115 13.06 9.87 -29.85
C PRO A 115 12.61 9.21 -28.55
N VAL A 116 12.67 7.88 -28.49
CA VAL A 116 12.18 7.09 -27.32
C VAL A 116 12.75 7.58 -25.99
N THR A 117 14.02 7.99 -25.97
CA THR A 117 14.70 8.54 -24.78
C THR A 117 14.16 9.89 -24.31
N LYS A 118 13.36 10.58 -25.14
CA LYS A 118 12.71 11.86 -24.83
C LYS A 118 11.21 11.71 -24.61
N GLN A 119 10.66 10.52 -24.78
CA GLN A 119 9.23 10.28 -24.53
C GLN A 119 8.98 10.21 -23.02
N ASN A 120 7.85 10.78 -22.58
CA ASN A 120 7.56 10.89 -21.15
C ASN A 120 7.46 9.52 -20.46
N ALA A 121 6.90 8.49 -21.10
CA ALA A 121 6.84 7.14 -20.53
C ALA A 121 8.22 6.59 -20.12
N TYR A 122 9.25 6.82 -20.94
CA TYR A 122 10.62 6.43 -20.60
C TYR A 122 11.23 7.33 -19.53
N ARG A 123 11.03 8.65 -19.64
CA ARG A 123 11.54 9.62 -18.66
C ARG A 123 10.98 9.36 -17.27
N HIS A 124 9.66 9.14 -17.16
CA HIS A 124 8.99 8.78 -15.91
C HIS A 124 9.54 7.49 -15.34
N MET A 125 9.59 6.41 -16.13
CA MET A 125 10.14 5.13 -15.67
C MET A 125 11.57 5.28 -15.12
N LEU A 126 12.45 6.07 -15.77
CA LEU A 126 13.80 6.31 -15.28
C LEU A 126 13.83 7.09 -13.95
N ILE A 127 12.93 8.06 -13.78
CA ILE A 127 12.80 8.84 -12.55
C ILE A 127 12.27 7.94 -11.42
N GLU A 128 11.22 7.17 -11.69
CA GLU A 128 10.62 6.20 -10.77
C GLU A 128 11.64 5.17 -10.30
N ASP A 129 12.37 4.56 -11.23
CA ASP A 129 13.47 3.64 -10.95
C ASP A 129 14.61 4.28 -10.13
N ARG A 130 14.95 5.54 -10.45
CA ARG A 130 15.94 6.29 -9.65
C ARG A 130 15.44 6.50 -8.22
N ILE A 131 14.19 6.89 -8.02
CA ILE A 131 13.58 7.03 -6.69
C ILE A 131 13.58 5.69 -5.96
N LEU A 132 13.14 4.61 -6.62
CA LEU A 132 13.10 3.26 -6.06
C LEU A 132 14.46 2.71 -5.64
N ARG A 133 15.57 3.18 -6.25
CA ARG A 133 16.93 2.82 -5.86
C ARG A 133 17.49 3.65 -4.70
N LEU A 134 17.11 4.93 -4.64
CA LEU A 134 17.53 5.83 -3.57
C LEU A 134 16.75 5.54 -2.28
N TYR A 135 15.50 5.13 -2.41
CA TYR A 135 14.67 4.67 -1.31
C TYR A 135 14.80 3.16 -1.09
N ASN A 136 14.21 2.68 0.00
CA ASN A 136 14.27 1.27 0.40
C ASN A 136 13.17 0.42 -0.29
N ASP A 137 13.26 -0.90 -0.16
CA ASP A 137 12.26 -1.83 -0.72
C ASP A 137 10.84 -1.59 -0.18
N GLU A 138 10.69 -0.96 0.99
CA GLU A 138 9.41 -0.57 1.57
C GLU A 138 8.68 0.47 0.70
N PHE A 139 9.38 1.48 0.18
CA PHE A 139 8.77 2.43 -0.75
C PHE A 139 8.19 1.73 -1.99
N ARG A 140 8.90 0.73 -2.53
CA ARG A 140 8.42 -0.10 -3.65
C ARG A 140 7.11 -0.80 -3.31
N GLN A 141 6.98 -1.34 -2.10
CA GLN A 141 5.75 -2.01 -1.66
C GLN A 141 4.58 -1.03 -1.49
N HIS A 142 4.83 0.19 -1.00
CA HIS A 142 3.79 1.20 -0.91
C HIS A 142 3.30 1.69 -2.28
N VAL A 143 4.21 1.86 -3.24
CA VAL A 143 3.81 2.14 -4.63
C VAL A 143 2.88 1.03 -5.15
N ARG A 144 3.23 -0.24 -4.92
CA ARG A 144 2.36 -1.38 -5.29
C ARG A 144 1.02 -1.37 -4.57
N SER A 145 0.98 -1.05 -3.28
CA SER A 145 -0.28 -0.95 -2.51
C SER A 145 -1.21 0.10 -3.11
N LEU A 146 -0.71 1.32 -3.30
CA LEU A 146 -1.47 2.40 -3.92
C LEU A 146 -1.96 2.01 -5.32
N LYS A 147 -1.11 1.34 -6.11
CA LYS A 147 -1.54 0.84 -7.43
C LYS A 147 -2.68 -0.17 -7.34
N ARG A 148 -2.66 -1.07 -6.36
CA ARG A 148 -3.76 -2.03 -6.11
C ARG A 148 -5.04 -1.34 -5.63
N GLU A 149 -4.92 -0.18 -4.98
CA GLU A 149 -6.05 0.69 -4.60
C GLU A 149 -6.57 1.53 -5.78
N GLY A 150 -6.07 1.32 -6.99
CA GLY A 150 -6.52 1.99 -8.21
C GLY A 150 -5.75 3.28 -8.56
N TYR A 151 -4.71 3.64 -7.81
CA TYR A 151 -3.84 4.76 -8.19
C TYR A 151 -2.99 4.40 -9.41
N LYS A 152 -2.79 5.38 -10.30
CA LYS A 152 -1.78 5.28 -11.35
C LYS A 152 -0.39 5.47 -10.76
N THR A 153 0.63 5.06 -11.51
CA THR A 153 2.02 5.08 -11.07
C THR A 153 2.48 6.48 -10.66
N GLU A 154 2.39 7.47 -11.54
CA GLU A 154 2.88 8.82 -11.25
C GLU A 154 2.16 9.48 -10.07
N PRO A 155 0.82 9.40 -9.93
CA PRO A 155 0.11 9.80 -8.72
C PRO A 155 0.57 9.10 -7.44
N ALA A 156 0.87 7.80 -7.49
CA ALA A 156 1.36 7.07 -6.33
C ALA A 156 2.74 7.60 -5.88
N PHE A 157 3.67 7.84 -6.81
CA PHE A 157 4.96 8.45 -6.49
C PHE A 157 4.81 9.87 -5.95
N ALA A 158 4.00 10.70 -6.62
CA ALA A 158 3.76 12.08 -6.19
C ALA A 158 3.15 12.13 -4.78
N MET A 159 2.22 11.24 -4.47
CA MET A 159 1.62 11.12 -3.14
C MET A 159 2.65 10.73 -2.09
N LEU A 160 3.43 9.67 -2.31
CA LEU A 160 4.40 9.16 -1.33
C LEU A 160 5.58 10.12 -1.09
N MET A 161 5.89 10.96 -2.07
CA MET A 161 6.95 11.98 -1.97
C MET A 161 6.41 13.38 -1.62
N GLU A 162 5.11 13.50 -1.33
CA GLU A 162 4.43 14.78 -1.05
C GLU A 162 4.70 15.85 -2.13
N LEU A 163 4.77 15.44 -3.41
CA LEU A 163 4.96 16.36 -4.52
C LEU A 163 3.70 17.19 -4.74
N GLU A 164 3.86 18.51 -4.75
CA GLU A 164 2.76 19.44 -5.03
C GLU A 164 2.50 19.56 -6.54
N GLY A 165 1.23 19.78 -6.89
CA GLY A 165 0.82 20.07 -8.27
C GLY A 165 0.30 18.86 -9.03
N ASP A 166 0.44 18.90 -10.36
CA ASP A 166 0.05 17.78 -11.22
C ASP A 166 1.10 16.65 -11.11
N PRO A 167 0.71 15.41 -10.78
CA PRO A 167 1.67 14.31 -10.57
C PRO A 167 2.56 14.00 -11.77
N TYR A 168 2.04 14.20 -12.98
CA TYR A 168 2.77 13.88 -14.20
C TYR A 168 3.90 14.89 -14.42
N GLU A 169 3.60 16.18 -14.28
CA GLU A 169 4.58 17.26 -14.41
C GLU A 169 5.55 17.32 -13.21
N SER A 170 5.05 17.17 -11.99
CA SER A 170 5.89 17.27 -10.77
C SER A 170 6.94 16.16 -10.72
N LEU A 171 6.61 14.95 -11.17
CA LEU A 171 7.58 13.86 -11.28
C LEU A 171 8.67 14.17 -12.32
N LEU A 172 8.35 14.84 -13.44
CA LEU A 172 9.36 15.27 -14.43
C LEU A 172 10.34 16.29 -13.86
N GLU A 173 9.94 17.12 -12.89
CA GLU A 173 10.85 18.07 -12.25
C GLU A 173 11.97 17.35 -11.47
N VAL A 174 11.69 16.15 -10.93
CA VAL A 174 12.63 15.31 -10.18
C VAL A 174 13.81 14.86 -11.05
N GLU A 175 13.65 14.78 -12.36
CA GLU A 175 14.73 14.47 -13.31
C GLU A 175 15.97 15.36 -13.09
N SER A 176 15.74 16.64 -12.75
CA SER A 176 16.79 17.64 -12.55
C SER A 176 17.38 17.68 -11.15
N TRP A 177 16.79 16.95 -10.20
CA TRP A 177 17.20 17.00 -8.80
C TRP A 177 18.49 16.20 -8.59
N ALA A 178 19.29 16.61 -7.60
CA ALA A 178 20.41 15.81 -7.12
C ALA A 178 19.89 14.64 -6.26
N ASP A 179 20.62 13.52 -6.20
CA ASP A 179 20.23 12.36 -5.40
C ASP A 179 19.99 12.76 -3.92
N GLU A 180 20.85 13.63 -3.37
CA GLU A 180 20.72 14.11 -1.99
C GLU A 180 19.43 14.91 -1.77
N LYS A 181 18.93 15.59 -2.81
CA LYS A 181 17.64 16.28 -2.73
C LYS A 181 16.49 15.28 -2.72
N ILE A 182 16.55 14.24 -3.56
CA ILE A 182 15.54 13.18 -3.59
C ILE A 182 15.49 12.47 -2.24
N GLU A 183 16.65 12.08 -1.70
CA GLU A 183 16.78 11.49 -0.36
C GLU A 183 16.23 12.42 0.74
N ALA A 184 16.49 13.73 0.64
CA ALA A 184 16.08 14.71 1.65
C ALA A 184 14.60 15.12 1.58
N MET A 185 13.89 14.90 0.46
CA MET A 185 12.43 15.03 0.45
C MET A 185 11.80 14.14 1.51
N GLY A 186 12.48 13.02 1.80
CA GLY A 186 12.00 12.01 2.71
C GLY A 186 10.87 11.26 2.05
N TYR A 187 11.00 9.95 1.98
CA TYR A 187 9.86 9.15 2.39
C TYR A 187 9.86 9.30 3.92
N PRO A 188 8.86 9.94 4.57
CA PRO A 188 8.69 9.66 5.99
C PRO A 188 8.49 8.17 6.00
N SER A 189 9.49 7.44 6.49
CA SER A 189 9.32 6.01 6.61
C SER A 189 8.02 5.86 7.38
N PHE A 190 7.06 5.09 6.87
CA PHE A 190 5.84 4.81 7.63
C PHE A 190 6.23 4.30 9.04
N ILE A 191 7.41 3.69 9.12
CA ILE A 191 8.23 3.45 10.30
C ILE A 191 8.42 4.66 11.26
N ASP A 192 8.75 5.86 10.77
CA ASP A 192 8.88 7.10 11.55
C ASP A 192 7.53 7.75 11.90
N SER A 193 6.44 7.39 11.20
CA SER A 193 5.09 7.87 11.53
C SER A 193 4.47 7.14 12.73
N PHE A 194 4.92 5.91 13.01
CA PHE A 194 4.54 5.14 14.20
C PHE A 194 5.68 5.02 15.22
N PRO A 195 5.49 5.49 16.46
CA PRO A 195 6.52 5.32 17.49
C PRO A 195 6.75 3.84 17.80
N ARG A 196 8.01 3.47 18.05
CA ARG A 196 8.33 2.19 18.69
C ARG A 196 7.68 2.13 20.07
N VAL A 197 7.40 0.92 20.57
CA VAL A 197 6.80 0.75 21.91
C VAL A 197 7.62 1.44 23.01
N TYR A 198 8.95 1.40 22.97
CA TYR A 198 9.76 2.15 23.95
C TYR A 198 9.56 3.66 23.84
N GLN A 199 9.49 4.23 22.63
CA GLN A 199 9.28 5.68 22.41
C GLN A 199 7.87 6.08 22.87
N PHE A 200 6.88 5.25 22.57
CA PHE A 200 5.51 5.39 23.07
C PHE A 200 5.48 5.36 24.62
N SER A 201 6.25 4.48 25.25
CA SER A 201 6.27 4.36 26.71
C SER A 201 6.96 5.52 27.45
N GLU A 202 7.75 6.36 26.76
CA GLU A 202 8.39 7.54 27.38
C GLU A 202 7.35 8.54 27.90
N LYS A 203 6.21 8.64 27.21
CA LYS A 203 5.09 9.48 27.62
C LYS A 203 4.19 8.69 28.58
N LYS A 204 4.46 8.84 29.88
CA LYS A 204 3.72 8.15 30.97
C LYS A 204 2.20 8.41 31.00
N LYS A 205 1.75 9.50 30.39
CA LYS A 205 0.34 9.89 30.36
C LYS A 205 -0.01 10.51 29.02
N TYR A 206 -1.09 10.02 28.41
CA TYR A 206 -1.62 10.54 27.16
C TYR A 206 -2.92 11.31 27.37
N HIS A 207 -3.12 12.29 26.49
CA HIS A 207 -4.40 12.94 26.26
C HIS A 207 -4.80 12.65 24.82
N PHE A 208 -6.02 12.16 24.61
CA PHE A 208 -6.51 11.79 23.29
C PHE A 208 -7.82 12.52 23.01
N PRO A 209 -7.79 13.62 22.24
CA PRO A 209 -9.00 14.37 21.94
C PRO A 209 -9.87 13.55 20.99
N LEU A 210 -11.04 13.14 21.48
CA LEU A 210 -12.06 12.48 20.67
C LEU A 210 -12.82 13.54 19.88
N ASN A 211 -12.92 13.34 18.56
CA ASN A 211 -13.83 14.09 17.70
C ASN A 211 -14.58 13.07 16.82
N THR A 212 -15.65 13.52 16.15
CA THR A 212 -16.47 12.66 15.28
C THR A 212 -15.72 12.10 14.06
N LYS A 213 -14.55 12.66 13.69
CA LYS A 213 -13.66 12.14 12.64
C LYS A 213 -12.69 11.06 13.13
N ASN A 214 -12.38 11.02 14.43
CA ASN A 214 -11.52 10.00 15.04
C ASN A 214 -12.33 8.75 15.44
N ILE A 215 -13.64 8.77 15.20
CA ILE A 215 -14.60 7.71 15.48
C ILE A 215 -15.34 7.46 14.15
N GLU A 216 -14.61 7.14 13.09
CA GLU A 216 -15.20 6.79 11.79
C GLU A 216 -15.65 5.33 11.79
N TYR A 217 -16.58 4.98 12.69
CA TYR A 217 -17.31 3.73 12.56
C TYR A 217 -18.78 4.02 12.80
N THR A 218 -19.52 3.94 11.68
CA THR A 218 -20.96 4.08 11.48
C THR A 218 -21.54 5.49 11.35
N GLU A 219 -22.32 5.66 10.27
CA GLU A 219 -23.16 6.84 10.02
C GLU A 219 -23.98 7.20 11.26
N GLY A 220 -23.74 8.41 11.78
CA GLY A 220 -24.68 9.23 12.56
C GLY A 220 -25.78 8.52 13.35
N GLU A 221 -25.43 7.64 14.30
CA GLU A 221 -26.39 7.23 15.32
C GLU A 221 -26.59 8.33 16.37
N GLU A 222 -27.84 8.47 16.82
CA GLU A 222 -28.28 9.37 17.88
C GLU A 222 -27.62 8.96 19.21
N GLY A 223 -26.50 9.61 19.56
CA GLY A 223 -25.71 9.28 20.76
C GLY A 223 -24.19 9.40 20.59
N SER A 224 -23.69 9.40 19.35
CA SER A 224 -22.26 9.58 19.03
C SER A 224 -21.70 10.92 19.53
N GLU A 225 -22.46 12.01 19.37
CA GLU A 225 -22.13 13.34 19.91
C GLU A 225 -22.11 13.35 21.45
N LEU A 226 -23.08 12.68 22.09
CA LEU A 226 -23.15 12.55 23.55
C LEU A 226 -21.99 11.70 24.12
N PHE A 227 -21.58 10.65 23.41
CA PHE A 227 -20.40 9.85 23.74
C PHE A 227 -19.11 10.65 23.62
N ALA A 228 -18.90 11.34 22.49
CA ALA A 228 -17.73 12.17 22.25
C ALA A 228 -17.60 13.27 23.31
N GLU A 229 -18.70 13.98 23.63
CA GLU A 229 -18.72 14.99 24.69
C GLU A 229 -18.38 14.43 26.08
N ARG A 230 -18.88 13.23 26.40
CA ARG A 230 -18.68 12.57 27.70
C ARG A 230 -17.23 12.12 27.90
N TYR A 231 -16.65 11.43 26.91
CA TYR A 231 -15.27 10.97 27.01
C TYR A 231 -14.25 12.08 26.79
N HIS A 232 -14.56 13.15 26.05
CA HIS A 232 -13.65 14.30 25.90
C HIS A 232 -13.23 14.92 27.25
N LYS A 233 -14.06 14.82 28.30
CA LYS A 233 -13.82 15.50 29.59
C LYS A 233 -13.19 14.61 30.67
N ASP A 234 -13.47 13.31 30.70
CA ASP A 234 -13.24 12.48 31.90
C ASP A 234 -12.48 11.15 31.66
N HIS A 235 -11.75 10.99 30.54
CA HIS A 235 -10.89 9.82 30.34
C HIS A 235 -9.44 10.03 30.83
N SER A 236 -8.74 8.92 31.11
CA SER A 236 -7.30 8.95 31.33
C SER A 236 -6.60 7.71 30.80
N ILE A 237 -5.42 7.92 30.21
CA ILE A 237 -4.57 6.88 29.64
C ILE A 237 -3.20 6.97 30.29
N TYR A 238 -2.77 5.90 30.93
CA TYR A 238 -1.45 5.78 31.53
C TYR A 238 -0.66 4.68 30.83
N VAL A 239 0.62 4.92 30.64
CA VAL A 239 1.54 3.99 30.00
C VAL A 239 2.75 3.82 30.91
N SER A 240 3.18 2.58 31.08
CA SER A 240 4.42 2.24 31.78
C SER A 240 5.25 1.25 30.96
N PRO A 241 6.59 1.34 30.98
CA PRO A 241 7.45 0.34 30.34
C PRO A 241 7.19 -1.07 30.88
N GLY A 242 7.29 -2.07 30.02
CA GLY A 242 7.21 -3.49 30.37
C GLY A 242 8.57 -4.09 30.70
N LYS A 243 8.69 -5.41 30.51
CA LYS A 243 9.92 -6.16 30.86
C LYS A 243 11.14 -5.79 30.00
N ASN A 244 10.92 -5.31 28.77
CA ASN A 244 11.95 -4.96 27.81
C ASN A 244 11.52 -3.73 26.96
N ARG A 245 12.32 -3.35 25.96
CA ARG A 245 12.06 -2.17 25.10
C ARG A 245 10.91 -2.37 24.09
N ASN A 246 10.43 -3.59 23.94
CA ASN A 246 9.39 -3.94 22.98
C ASN A 246 8.03 -4.06 23.67
N GLU A 247 7.98 -3.98 25.00
CA GLU A 247 6.78 -4.21 25.80
C GLU A 247 6.40 -2.96 26.59
N ALA A 248 5.10 -2.67 26.67
CA ALA A 248 4.56 -1.64 27.56
C ALA A 248 3.21 -2.09 28.14
N HIS A 249 2.90 -1.59 29.35
CA HIS A 249 1.61 -1.80 29.99
C HIS A 249 0.78 -0.52 29.90
N LEU A 250 -0.50 -0.69 29.56
CA LEU A 250 -1.44 0.40 29.42
C LEU A 250 -2.52 0.27 30.48
N PHE A 251 -2.97 1.41 30.98
CA PHE A 251 -4.14 1.52 31.83
C PHE A 251 -5.06 2.62 31.31
N PHE A 252 -6.23 2.19 30.86
CA PHE A 252 -7.30 3.06 30.39
C PHE A 252 -8.36 3.18 31.48
N ARG A 253 -8.83 4.41 31.71
CA ARG A 253 -9.98 4.69 32.57
C ARG A 253 -10.94 5.59 31.81
N GLY A 254 -12.17 5.13 31.64
CA GLY A 254 -13.25 5.88 31.01
C GLY A 254 -13.98 6.81 31.97
N ALA A 255 -14.85 7.65 31.39
CA ALA A 255 -15.78 8.53 32.12
C ALA A 255 -16.93 7.76 32.80
N ALA A 256 -17.29 6.64 32.19
CA ALA A 256 -18.06 5.55 32.76
C ALA A 256 -17.07 4.68 33.56
N ASP A 257 -17.46 4.06 34.67
CA ASP A 257 -16.58 3.28 35.58
C ASP A 257 -15.94 2.01 34.94
N PHE A 258 -15.73 2.00 33.63
CA PHE A 258 -14.90 1.09 32.90
C PHE A 258 -13.42 1.39 33.09
N THR A 259 -12.67 0.33 33.31
CA THR A 259 -11.21 0.35 33.27
C THR A 259 -10.71 -0.83 32.47
N CYS A 260 -9.65 -0.62 31.71
CA CYS A 260 -8.97 -1.66 30.97
C CYS A 260 -7.47 -1.61 31.28
N ARG A 261 -6.86 -2.76 31.56
CA ARG A 261 -5.42 -2.93 31.46
C ARG A 261 -5.09 -3.92 30.35
N CYS A 262 -4.00 -3.67 29.67
CA CYS A 262 -3.43 -4.61 28.70
C CYS A 262 -1.93 -4.38 28.58
N THR A 263 -1.26 -5.35 27.98
CA THR A 263 0.13 -5.30 27.56
C THR A 263 0.18 -5.19 26.05
N ILE A 264 1.04 -4.32 25.53
CA ILE A 264 1.39 -4.27 24.10
C ILE A 264 2.80 -4.81 23.89
N LEU A 265 2.99 -5.56 22.80
CA LEU A 265 4.29 -6.10 22.38
C LEU A 265 4.56 -5.74 20.92
N ASP A 266 5.70 -5.10 20.64
CA ASP A 266 6.19 -4.78 19.29
C ASP A 266 6.62 -6.06 18.56
N LEU A 267 5.73 -6.61 17.75
CA LEU A 267 5.96 -7.89 17.06
C LEU A 267 7.08 -7.78 16.03
N SER A 268 7.20 -6.63 15.39
CA SER A 268 8.24 -6.31 14.41
C SER A 268 9.63 -6.32 15.06
N GLN A 269 9.80 -5.69 16.23
CA GLN A 269 11.09 -5.67 16.94
C GLN A 269 11.45 -6.99 17.58
N GLU A 270 10.46 -7.76 18.05
CA GLU A 270 10.69 -9.12 18.53
C GLU A 270 11.02 -10.10 17.40
N GLN A 271 10.90 -9.68 16.13
CA GLN A 271 10.99 -10.57 14.96
C GLN A 271 10.08 -11.77 15.13
N SER A 272 8.88 -11.51 15.64
CA SER A 272 7.98 -12.57 16.08
C SER A 272 7.56 -13.43 14.89
N PRO A 273 7.63 -14.77 15.00
CA PRO A 273 7.20 -15.69 13.94
C PRO A 273 5.69 -15.55 13.61
N ILE A 274 4.89 -14.95 14.49
CA ILE A 274 3.47 -14.64 14.23
C ILE A 274 3.29 -13.80 12.96
N LEU A 275 4.26 -12.94 12.63
CA LEU A 275 4.23 -12.08 11.45
C LEU A 275 4.14 -12.87 10.15
N LYS A 276 4.76 -14.06 10.08
CA LYS A 276 4.70 -14.93 8.90
C LYS A 276 3.32 -15.53 8.71
N GLU A 277 2.69 -15.97 9.80
CA GLU A 277 1.34 -16.52 9.75
C GLU A 277 0.30 -15.41 9.44
N MET A 278 0.55 -14.19 9.92
CA MET A 278 -0.25 -13.02 9.55
C MET A 278 -0.15 -12.73 8.06
N GLU A 279 1.07 -12.70 7.50
CA GLU A 279 1.30 -12.48 6.07
C GLU A 279 0.62 -13.57 5.23
N ALA A 280 0.72 -14.83 5.64
CA ALA A 280 0.04 -15.95 4.98
C ALA A 280 -1.51 -15.92 5.09
N SER A 281 -2.04 -15.15 6.06
CA SER A 281 -3.49 -14.97 6.24
C SER A 281 -4.10 -13.86 5.39
N ILE A 282 -3.27 -13.12 4.64
CA ILE A 282 -3.75 -12.11 3.69
C ILE A 282 -4.47 -12.84 2.57
N ILE A 283 -5.73 -12.48 2.36
CA ILE A 283 -6.50 -12.98 1.22
C ILE A 283 -6.35 -11.95 0.10
N GLU A 284 -5.61 -12.29 -0.94
CA GLU A 284 -5.73 -11.62 -2.23
C GLU A 284 -7.06 -12.06 -2.84
N ASP A 285 -8.04 -11.16 -2.88
CA ASP A 285 -9.35 -11.47 -3.45
C ASP A 285 -9.20 -11.67 -4.96
N SER A 286 -9.20 -12.92 -5.40
CA SER A 286 -9.13 -13.30 -6.81
C SER A 286 -10.52 -13.53 -7.44
N SER A 287 -11.62 -13.28 -6.71
CA SER A 287 -12.97 -13.43 -7.26
C SER A 287 -14.07 -12.75 -6.44
N ASP A 288 -14.41 -11.49 -6.74
CA ASP A 288 -15.78 -11.12 -7.12
C ASP A 288 -15.94 -9.62 -7.40
N TYR A 289 -16.76 -9.34 -8.42
CA TYR A 289 -17.23 -8.02 -8.81
C TYR A 289 -17.95 -7.35 -7.63
N HIS A 290 -17.32 -6.39 -6.94
CA HIS A 290 -17.88 -5.10 -6.46
C HIS A 290 -17.28 -4.50 -5.18
N TYR A 291 -16.29 -5.09 -4.50
CA TYR A 291 -15.54 -4.38 -3.45
C TYR A 291 -14.07 -4.87 -3.43
N GLU A 292 -13.13 -4.01 -3.81
CA GLU A 292 -11.69 -4.24 -3.68
C GLU A 292 -11.31 -4.20 -2.20
N TYR A 293 -11.20 -5.36 -1.55
CA TYR A 293 -10.69 -5.44 -0.18
C TYR A 293 -9.22 -5.90 -0.22
N PHE A 294 -8.29 -4.95 -0.32
CA PHE A 294 -6.86 -5.24 -0.19
C PHE A 294 -6.45 -5.21 1.28
N ASP A 295 -6.15 -6.38 1.85
CA ASP A 295 -5.71 -6.54 3.22
C ASP A 295 -4.19 -6.44 3.34
N GLY A 296 -3.65 -5.26 2.99
CA GLY A 296 -2.20 -5.03 2.94
C GLY A 296 -1.51 -5.22 4.31
N PHE A 297 -0.38 -5.91 4.33
CA PHE A 297 0.41 -6.17 5.54
C PHE A 297 1.59 -5.21 5.64
N ASP A 298 1.55 -4.35 6.67
CA ASP A 298 2.65 -3.48 7.01
C ASP A 298 3.46 -4.18 8.10
N SER A 299 4.69 -4.58 7.82
CA SER A 299 5.51 -5.33 8.79
C SER A 299 5.98 -4.50 10.00
N TYR A 300 5.59 -3.22 10.07
CA TYR A 300 6.01 -2.26 11.09
C TYR A 300 4.81 -1.64 11.79
N GLY A 301 4.92 -1.38 13.09
CA GLY A 301 3.83 -0.80 13.88
C GLY A 301 2.77 -1.84 14.25
N VAL A 302 3.06 -3.12 14.00
CA VAL A 302 2.22 -4.26 14.39
C VAL A 302 2.48 -4.57 15.85
N ILE A 303 1.44 -4.44 16.67
CA ILE A 303 1.53 -4.81 18.08
C ILE A 303 0.58 -5.95 18.41
N GLU A 304 1.06 -6.88 19.23
CA GLU A 304 0.18 -7.80 19.94
C GLU A 304 -0.36 -7.10 21.18
N VAL A 305 -1.68 -7.10 21.35
CA VAL A 305 -2.37 -6.58 22.54
C VAL A 305 -2.93 -7.77 23.32
N LYS A 306 -2.44 -7.96 24.54
CA LYS A 306 -2.72 -9.13 25.38
C LYS A 306 -2.94 -8.77 26.85
N ASP A 307 -3.24 -9.77 27.66
CA ASP A 307 -3.45 -9.65 29.10
C ASP A 307 -4.58 -8.65 29.45
N PHE A 308 -5.71 -8.74 28.73
CA PHE A 308 -6.84 -7.83 28.92
C PHE A 308 -7.51 -8.02 30.29
N GLU A 309 -7.37 -7.03 31.17
CA GLU A 309 -8.16 -6.92 32.41
C GLU A 309 -9.25 -5.86 32.22
N TRP A 310 -10.48 -6.31 31.94
CA TRP A 310 -11.64 -5.44 31.77
C TRP A 310 -12.51 -5.42 33.01
N ASN A 311 -12.75 -4.25 33.59
CA ASN A 311 -13.60 -4.08 34.76
C ASN A 311 -14.62 -2.97 34.52
N THR A 312 -15.83 -3.13 35.03
CA THR A 312 -16.87 -2.10 35.01
C THR A 312 -17.72 -2.16 36.28
N TYR A 313 -18.10 -0.99 36.79
CA TYR A 313 -19.01 -0.86 37.93
C TYR A 313 -20.43 -0.43 37.51
N ILE A 314 -20.66 -0.29 36.19
CA ILE A 314 -21.96 0.09 35.64
C ILE A 314 -22.84 -1.15 35.47
N THR A 315 -24.12 -1.01 35.83
CA THR A 315 -25.10 -2.09 35.78
C THR A 315 -26.18 -1.88 34.71
N SER A 316 -26.31 -0.68 34.14
CA SER A 316 -27.27 -0.35 33.07
C SER A 316 -26.56 0.00 31.77
N ASP A 317 -27.07 -0.48 30.64
CA ASP A 317 -26.53 -0.22 29.29
C ASP A 317 -25.04 -0.60 29.14
N VAL A 318 -24.58 -1.59 29.92
CA VAL A 318 -23.17 -1.99 30.02
C VAL A 318 -22.57 -2.35 28.66
N GLU A 319 -23.35 -3.00 27.79
CA GLU A 319 -22.92 -3.38 26.45
C GLU A 319 -22.66 -2.16 25.58
N LYS A 320 -23.60 -1.20 25.52
CA LYS A 320 -23.43 0.04 24.76
C LYS A 320 -22.20 0.81 25.21
N TRP A 321 -22.11 1.09 26.50
CA TRP A 321 -21.01 1.89 27.05
C TRP A 321 -19.66 1.16 26.97
N GLY A 322 -19.67 -0.17 27.04
CA GLY A 322 -18.47 -0.97 26.86
C GLY A 322 -18.00 -0.99 25.41
N THR A 323 -18.90 -1.10 24.44
CA THR A 323 -18.57 -0.99 23.00
C THR A 323 -17.93 0.35 22.68
N GLU A 324 -18.55 1.41 23.16
CA GLU A 324 -18.04 2.77 23.07
C GLU A 324 -16.64 2.93 23.72
N PHE A 325 -16.42 2.34 24.90
CA PHE A 325 -15.11 2.37 25.56
C PHE A 325 -14.04 1.58 24.80
N PHE A 326 -14.41 0.43 24.22
CA PHE A 326 -13.49 -0.36 23.40
C PHE A 326 -13.08 0.41 22.13
N GLY A 327 -14.04 1.01 21.43
CA GLY A 327 -13.76 1.84 20.25
C GLY A 327 -12.80 3.01 20.55
N PHE A 328 -12.89 3.60 21.74
CA PHE A 328 -11.90 4.59 22.20
C PHE A 328 -10.49 3.99 22.35
N ILE A 329 -10.35 2.81 22.94
CA ILE A 329 -9.06 2.13 23.12
C ILE A 329 -8.46 1.80 21.75
N GLU A 330 -9.25 1.22 20.86
CA GLU A 330 -8.83 0.84 19.51
C GLU A 330 -8.37 2.06 18.71
N SER A 331 -9.19 3.12 18.65
CA SER A 331 -8.85 4.36 17.95
C SER A 331 -7.59 5.02 18.50
N PHE A 332 -7.40 4.97 19.82
CA PHE A 332 -6.18 5.46 20.45
C PHE A 332 -4.96 4.63 20.02
N LEU A 333 -5.05 3.31 20.00
CA LEU A 333 -3.92 2.45 19.61
C LEU A 333 -3.61 2.60 18.11
N LEU A 334 -4.62 2.59 17.25
CA LEU A 334 -4.46 2.76 15.80
C LEU A 334 -3.94 4.15 15.40
N ARG A 335 -3.99 5.14 16.31
CA ARG A 335 -3.29 6.42 16.13
C ARG A 335 -1.77 6.31 16.18
N TYR A 336 -1.24 5.31 16.88
CA TYR A 336 0.21 5.15 17.14
C TYR A 336 0.78 3.82 16.63
N PHE A 337 -0.06 2.92 16.13
CA PHE A 337 0.33 1.61 15.62
C PHE A 337 -0.48 1.30 14.36
N SER A 338 0.15 0.67 13.39
CA SER A 338 -0.47 0.38 12.07
C SER A 338 -1.49 -0.76 12.15
N GLN A 339 -1.22 -1.76 13.01
CA GLN A 339 -2.03 -2.96 13.11
C GLN A 339 -2.05 -3.50 14.54
N LEU A 340 -3.23 -3.97 14.97
CA LEU A 340 -3.44 -4.60 16.27
C LEU A 340 -3.69 -6.09 16.08
N VAL A 341 -3.02 -6.90 16.90
CA VAL A 341 -3.15 -8.36 16.89
C VAL A 341 -3.59 -8.82 18.26
N PHE A 342 -4.63 -9.65 18.32
CA PHE A 342 -5.20 -10.13 19.57
C PHE A 342 -5.27 -11.65 19.60
N PRO A 343 -4.83 -12.29 20.69
CA PRO A 343 -5.18 -13.68 20.95
C PRO A 343 -6.70 -13.80 21.15
N ALA A 344 -7.35 -14.78 20.50
CA ALA A 344 -8.79 -15.00 20.64
C ALA A 344 -9.24 -15.22 22.10
N LYS A 345 -8.37 -15.82 22.92
CA LYS A 345 -8.60 -16.04 24.35
C LYS A 345 -8.75 -14.74 25.15
N ASP A 346 -8.02 -13.69 24.77
CA ASP A 346 -8.00 -12.41 25.49
C ASP A 346 -9.19 -11.54 25.10
N ILE A 347 -9.68 -11.66 23.87
CA ILE A 347 -10.88 -10.94 23.43
C ILE A 347 -12.19 -11.62 23.85
N LYS A 348 -12.19 -12.92 24.16
CA LYS A 348 -13.41 -13.66 24.50
C LYS A 348 -14.22 -13.01 25.64
N ALA A 349 -13.53 -12.41 26.62
CA ALA A 349 -14.17 -11.73 27.75
C ALA A 349 -14.78 -10.36 27.38
N ILE A 350 -14.33 -9.76 26.27
CA ILE A 350 -14.72 -8.44 25.79
C ILE A 350 -15.40 -8.46 24.41
N GLU A 351 -15.63 -9.64 23.84
CA GLU A 351 -16.24 -9.84 22.52
C GLU A 351 -17.60 -9.14 22.40
N ILE A 352 -18.37 -9.11 23.48
CA ILE A 352 -19.66 -8.40 23.55
C ILE A 352 -19.53 -6.88 23.32
N TYR A 353 -18.34 -6.31 23.53
CA TYR A 353 -18.02 -4.90 23.31
C TYR A 353 -17.32 -4.65 21.96
N MET A 354 -16.89 -5.71 21.27
CA MET A 354 -16.21 -5.61 19.97
C MET A 354 -17.18 -5.80 18.80
N LYS A 355 -18.49 -5.65 19.02
CA LYS A 355 -19.52 -5.98 18.00
C LYS A 355 -19.38 -5.21 16.70
N GLN A 356 -18.82 -4.01 16.76
CA GLN A 356 -18.62 -3.15 15.58
C GLN A 356 -17.31 -3.43 14.85
N THR A 357 -16.32 -4.02 15.52
CA THR A 357 -14.95 -4.16 14.99
C THR A 357 -14.64 -5.60 14.64
N LEU A 358 -15.05 -6.56 15.48
CA LEU A 358 -14.81 -7.98 15.30
C LEU A 358 -15.34 -8.56 13.97
N PRO A 359 -16.49 -8.12 13.41
CA PRO A 359 -16.92 -8.57 12.09
C PRO A 359 -15.95 -8.23 10.94
N PHE A 360 -15.11 -7.21 11.13
CA PHE A 360 -14.09 -6.79 10.16
C PHE A 360 -12.71 -7.36 10.46
N ALA A 361 -12.55 -8.06 11.60
CA ALA A 361 -11.29 -8.68 11.98
C ALA A 361 -10.94 -9.85 11.06
N LYS A 362 -9.64 -10.00 10.79
CA LYS A 362 -9.13 -11.14 10.03
C LYS A 362 -8.60 -12.20 10.98
N ALA A 363 -9.14 -13.41 10.85
CA ALA A 363 -8.76 -14.54 11.67
C ALA A 363 -7.55 -15.26 11.07
N PHE A 364 -6.61 -15.65 11.91
CA PHE A 364 -5.48 -16.50 11.53
C PHE A 364 -5.04 -17.37 12.71
N TYR A 365 -4.26 -18.41 12.44
CA TYR A 365 -3.76 -19.32 13.47
C TYR A 365 -2.26 -19.17 13.64
N TYR A 366 -1.80 -19.22 14.89
CA TYR A 366 -0.38 -19.28 15.25
C TYR A 366 -0.22 -20.25 16.42
N GLU A 367 0.63 -21.27 16.27
CA GLU A 367 0.86 -22.32 17.29
C GLU A 367 -0.44 -22.96 17.83
N GLU A 368 -1.39 -23.28 16.94
CA GLU A 368 -2.73 -23.84 17.27
C GLU A 368 -3.66 -22.89 18.06
N GLU A 369 -3.22 -21.67 18.37
CA GLU A 369 -4.06 -20.62 18.94
C GLU A 369 -4.66 -19.74 17.83
N LEU A 370 -5.94 -19.37 18.00
CA LEU A 370 -6.64 -18.46 17.10
C LEU A 370 -6.28 -17.02 17.46
N TYR A 371 -6.00 -16.20 16.46
CA TYR A 371 -5.75 -14.77 16.56
C TYR A 371 -6.66 -13.97 15.65
N TYR A 372 -6.85 -12.70 16.01
CA TYR A 372 -7.55 -11.71 15.21
C TYR A 372 -6.63 -10.52 14.95
N ARG A 373 -6.56 -10.06 13.71
CA ARG A 373 -5.85 -8.82 13.34
C ARG A 373 -6.80 -7.76 12.81
N PHE A 374 -6.47 -6.51 13.16
CA PHE A 374 -7.22 -5.29 12.83
C PHE A 374 -6.24 -4.26 12.27
N LYS A 375 -6.55 -3.64 11.13
CA LYS A 375 -5.74 -2.58 10.51
C LYS A 375 -6.51 -1.26 10.51
N ASN A 376 -5.80 -0.14 10.53
CA ASN A 376 -6.39 1.16 10.24
C ASN A 376 -6.78 1.22 8.75
N PHE A 377 -8.07 1.38 8.44
CA PHE A 377 -8.57 1.44 7.05
C PHE A 377 -8.44 2.83 6.40
N TRP A 378 -7.54 3.68 6.91
CA TRP A 378 -7.45 5.10 6.57
C TRP A 378 -6.07 5.49 6.05
#